data_AF-A0A9N9MU13-F1
#
_entry.id   AF-A0A9N9MU13-F1
#
_cell.length_a   1.000
_cell.length_b   1.000
_cell.length_c   1.000
_cell.angle_alpha   90.00
_cell.angle_beta   90.00
_cell.angle_gamma   90.00
#
_symmetry.space_group_name_H-M   'P 1'
#
loop_
_entity.id
_entity.type
_entity.pdbx_description
1 polymer ?
#
loop_
_entity_poly.entity_id
_entity_poly.type
_entity_poly.pdbx_seq_one_letter_code
_entity_poly.pdbx_strand_id
1 'polypeptide(L)'
;MKVSIAARILSHTVAATIEEMVSNPKNNLPSQAIDTAEFVHDMDQLFDSFNGRTPKPECGKPYRRCLSDKSPHFALWNKLLPKINSWEFISPSKSSSGSVAKSRMPFKTGWLTTINATKELWSVCRNMGFKFLRTRSLNPDPLENQFSSIRHFGAENTNPNCYQFVSCFKTSVLNNLVTPVSNRNCEMDGTSILDNLQSFLNTDILDFVNLKKLESNEIENIILPSTNFDFTDHDANTCTYAAGFLIKKIKLHRECKQCAANLLSETVEPQHMFVLFKEFTDNKKSLFYVTKEISYYLAQIHDCVFYILPKYGYISYLKNKIKIILKSHLDFNWYTCVDHKEIMQSDILVISIELLTKKYYDDISRNFKSDKKNRQDEN
;
A
#
# COMPACT_ATOMS: atom_id res chain seq x y z
N MET A 1 2.68 17.06 9.61
CA MET A 1 1.89 15.88 10.06
C MET A 1 1.94 14.80 8.97
N LYS A 2 1.94 13.50 9.31
CA LYS A 2 2.07 12.40 8.33
C LYS A 2 0.83 11.50 8.35
N VAL A 3 -0.22 11.90 7.62
CA VAL A 3 -1.47 11.12 7.48
C VAL A 3 -1.20 9.71 6.93
N SER A 4 -0.18 9.56 6.09
CA SER A 4 0.24 8.27 5.53
C SER A 4 0.67 7.24 6.58
N ILE A 5 1.18 7.66 7.74
CA ILE A 5 1.53 6.74 8.83
C ILE A 5 0.26 6.24 9.51
N ALA A 6 -0.65 7.16 9.85
CA ALA A 6 -1.93 6.81 10.48
C ALA A 6 -2.76 5.88 9.59
N ALA A 7 -2.89 6.20 8.29
CA ALA A 7 -3.61 5.37 7.32
C ALA A 7 -2.98 3.99 7.12
N ARG A 8 -1.65 3.85 7.31
CA ARG A 8 -0.98 2.54 7.25
C ARG A 8 -1.23 1.70 8.49
N ILE A 9 -1.22 2.32 9.67
CA ILE A 9 -1.48 1.66 10.95
C ILE A 9 -2.93 1.19 11.02
N LEU A 10 -3.87 2.06 10.63
CA LEU A 10 -5.30 1.76 10.61
C LEU A 10 -5.73 1.22 9.24
N SER A 11 -5.10 0.13 8.79
CA SER A 11 -5.35 -0.43 7.46
C SER A 11 -5.93 -1.83 7.50
N HIS A 12 -6.64 -2.20 6.44
CA HIS A 12 -7.13 -3.57 6.22
C HIS A 12 -6.03 -4.63 6.35
N THR A 13 -4.80 -4.32 5.93
CA THR A 13 -3.69 -5.27 6.07
C THR A 13 -3.33 -5.49 7.52
N VAL A 14 -3.32 -4.43 8.35
CA VAL A 14 -3.02 -4.55 9.77
C VAL A 14 -4.12 -5.33 10.50
N ALA A 15 -5.39 -5.07 10.20
CA ALA A 15 -6.50 -5.87 10.73
C ALA A 15 -6.33 -7.36 10.39
N ALA A 16 -6.11 -7.69 9.11
CA ALA A 16 -5.93 -9.06 8.65
C ALA A 16 -4.70 -9.76 9.29
N THR A 17 -3.62 -9.01 9.54
CA THR A 17 -2.46 -9.54 10.25
C THR A 17 -2.77 -9.83 11.72
N ILE A 18 -3.51 -8.95 12.41
CA ILE A 18 -3.93 -9.19 13.79
C ILE A 18 -4.85 -10.43 13.85
N GLU A 19 -5.80 -10.56 12.93
CA GLU A 19 -6.69 -11.73 12.83
C GLU A 19 -5.92 -13.03 12.61
N GLU A 20 -4.93 -13.04 11.71
CA GLU A 20 -4.05 -14.20 11.51
C GLU A 20 -3.25 -14.51 12.76
N MET A 21 -2.67 -13.50 13.40
CA MET A 21 -1.85 -13.68 14.60
C MET A 21 -2.65 -14.15 15.81
N VAL A 22 -3.93 -13.78 15.92
CA VAL A 22 -4.84 -14.30 16.95
C VAL A 22 -5.28 -15.73 16.63
N SER A 23 -5.47 -16.06 15.36
CA SER A 23 -5.95 -17.37 14.92
C SER A 23 -4.86 -18.45 14.89
N ASN A 24 -3.59 -18.03 14.84
CA ASN A 24 -2.44 -18.94 14.78
C ASN A 24 -1.98 -19.33 16.20
N PRO A 25 -2.07 -20.62 16.59
CA PRO A 25 -1.72 -21.07 17.94
C PRO A 25 -0.25 -20.87 18.32
N LYS A 26 0.63 -20.63 17.34
CA LYS A 26 2.06 -20.37 17.55
C LYS A 26 2.38 -18.88 17.75
N ASN A 27 1.41 -17.99 17.58
CA ASN A 27 1.59 -16.55 17.70
C ASN A 27 1.17 -16.05 19.09
N ASN A 28 1.82 -14.96 19.54
CA ASN A 28 1.73 -14.46 20.92
C ASN A 28 0.63 -13.40 21.13
N LEU A 29 -0.32 -13.22 20.20
CA LEU A 29 -1.39 -12.24 20.42
C LEU A 29 -2.53 -12.83 21.27
N PRO A 30 -2.96 -12.11 22.33
CA PRO A 30 -4.09 -12.55 23.13
C PRO A 30 -5.38 -12.50 22.30
N SER A 31 -6.34 -13.38 22.58
CA SER A 31 -7.63 -13.43 21.87
C SER A 31 -8.36 -12.08 21.82
N GLN A 32 -8.19 -11.24 22.84
CA GLN A 32 -8.75 -9.90 22.95
C GLN A 32 -8.21 -8.92 21.88
N ALA A 33 -7.09 -9.24 21.24
CA ALA A 33 -6.58 -8.42 20.14
C ALA A 33 -7.53 -8.41 18.92
N ILE A 34 -8.49 -9.34 18.85
CA ILE A 34 -9.54 -9.34 17.82
C ILE A 34 -10.38 -8.06 17.86
N ASP A 35 -10.63 -7.49 19.04
CA ASP A 35 -11.36 -6.23 19.18
C ASP A 35 -10.59 -5.06 18.55
N THR A 36 -9.25 -5.13 18.59
CA THR A 36 -8.38 -4.16 17.92
C THR A 36 -8.43 -4.33 16.40
N ALA A 37 -8.43 -5.58 15.91
CA ALA A 37 -8.59 -5.84 14.48
C ALA A 37 -9.92 -5.30 13.94
N GLU A 38 -11.03 -5.54 14.66
CA GLU A 38 -12.35 -5.03 14.28
C GLU A 38 -12.36 -3.49 14.23
N PHE A 39 -11.81 -2.83 15.25
CA PHE A 39 -11.70 -1.37 15.25
C PHE A 39 -10.86 -0.85 14.08
N VAL A 40 -9.69 -1.44 13.83
CA VAL A 40 -8.81 -1.06 12.71
C VAL A 40 -9.52 -1.25 11.37
N HIS A 41 -10.26 -2.34 11.21
CA HIS A 41 -11.03 -2.63 10.00
C HIS A 41 -12.16 -1.61 9.78
N ASP A 42 -12.95 -1.32 10.81
CA ASP A 42 -14.01 -0.31 10.76
C ASP A 42 -13.45 1.08 10.40
N MET A 43 -12.27 1.43 10.95
CA MET A 43 -11.58 2.69 10.63
C MET A 43 -11.03 2.75 9.20
N ASP A 44 -10.44 1.67 8.66
CA ASP A 44 -9.98 1.60 7.26
C ASP A 44 -11.15 1.80 6.30
N GLN A 45 -12.27 1.11 6.53
CA GLN A 45 -13.47 1.23 5.71
C GLN A 45 -14.08 2.63 5.79
N LEU A 46 -14.18 3.19 7.00
CA LEU A 46 -14.68 4.55 7.21
C LEU A 46 -13.80 5.57 6.47
N PHE A 47 -12.48 5.47 6.61
CA PHE A 47 -11.53 6.35 5.94
C PHE A 47 -11.61 6.24 4.41
N ASP A 48 -11.70 5.02 3.86
CA ASP A 48 -11.86 4.80 2.43
C ASP A 48 -13.16 5.42 1.88
N SER A 49 -14.26 5.37 2.64
CA SER A 49 -15.57 5.89 2.23
C SER A 49 -15.57 7.41 1.98
N PHE A 50 -14.61 8.14 2.57
CA PHE A 50 -14.43 9.58 2.36
C PHE A 50 -13.30 9.91 1.38
N ASN A 51 -12.66 8.91 0.76
CA ASN A 51 -11.50 9.10 -0.11
C ASN A 51 -11.69 8.52 -1.53
N GLY A 52 -12.94 8.37 -1.98
CA GLY A 52 -13.26 7.87 -3.32
C GLY A 52 -13.10 8.92 -4.43
N ARG A 53 -12.35 8.60 -5.49
CA ARG A 53 -12.15 9.49 -6.66
C ARG A 53 -12.97 9.09 -7.87
N THR A 54 -13.14 7.78 -8.07
CA THR A 54 -13.79 7.22 -9.26
C THR A 54 -15.08 6.48 -8.92
N PRO A 55 -16.04 6.35 -9.85
CA PRO A 55 -17.28 5.61 -9.57
C PRO A 55 -17.07 4.13 -9.28
N LYS A 56 -15.95 3.54 -9.72
CA LYS A 56 -15.60 2.14 -9.49
C LYS A 56 -14.72 1.99 -8.25
N PRO A 57 -14.76 0.84 -7.54
CA PRO A 57 -13.82 0.55 -6.47
C PRO A 57 -12.36 0.67 -6.92
N GLU A 58 -11.56 1.44 -6.20
CA GLU A 58 -10.12 1.55 -6.42
C GLU A 58 -9.37 0.50 -5.59
N CYS A 59 -8.37 -0.16 -6.19
CA CYS A 59 -7.53 -1.17 -5.52
C CYS A 59 -8.31 -2.33 -4.86
N GLY A 60 -9.53 -2.62 -5.33
CA GLY A 60 -10.40 -3.65 -4.74
C GLY A 60 -11.13 -3.21 -3.47
N LYS A 61 -10.83 -2.03 -2.91
CA LYS A 61 -11.48 -1.48 -1.71
C LYS A 61 -12.92 -1.04 -2.05
N PRO A 62 -13.96 -1.71 -1.52
CA PRO A 62 -15.34 -1.48 -1.94
C PRO A 62 -15.86 -0.08 -1.63
N TYR A 63 -15.34 0.55 -0.58
CA TYR A 63 -15.73 1.88 -0.12
C TYR A 63 -14.88 3.00 -0.71
N ARG A 64 -13.69 2.70 -1.28
CA ARG A 64 -12.85 3.68 -1.95
C ARG A 64 -13.36 3.94 -3.38
N ARG A 65 -14.51 4.59 -3.47
CA ARG A 65 -15.21 4.95 -4.72
C ARG A 65 -16.16 6.13 -4.46
N CYS A 66 -16.65 6.77 -5.51
CA CYS A 66 -17.65 7.83 -5.37
C CYS A 66 -18.94 7.30 -4.71
N LEU A 67 -19.54 8.15 -3.88
CA LEU A 67 -20.85 7.93 -3.29
C LEU A 67 -21.93 7.97 -4.38
N SER A 68 -22.88 7.04 -4.33
CA SER A 68 -24.08 7.04 -5.18
C SER A 68 -25.15 6.16 -4.53
N ASP A 69 -26.38 6.16 -5.05
CA ASP A 69 -27.44 5.27 -4.55
C ASP A 69 -27.10 3.78 -4.67
N LYS A 70 -26.17 3.43 -5.58
CA LYS A 70 -25.70 2.04 -5.80
C LYS A 70 -24.42 1.71 -5.04
N SER A 71 -23.80 2.68 -4.36
CA SER A 71 -22.57 2.43 -3.63
C SER A 71 -22.88 1.91 -2.21
N PRO A 72 -21.99 1.12 -1.60
CA PRO A 72 -22.27 0.49 -0.31
C PRO A 72 -22.11 1.45 0.90
N HIS A 73 -21.97 2.76 0.66
CA HIS A 73 -21.61 3.74 1.69
C HIS A 73 -22.70 3.90 2.75
N PHE A 74 -23.97 3.99 2.34
CA PHE A 74 -25.08 4.15 3.29
C PHE A 74 -25.19 2.96 4.25
N ALA A 75 -25.00 1.73 3.75
CA ALA A 75 -25.01 0.53 4.57
C ALA A 75 -23.86 0.55 5.60
N LEU A 76 -22.64 0.88 5.15
CA LEU A 76 -21.48 1.06 6.03
C LEU A 76 -21.75 2.11 7.11
N TRP A 77 -22.20 3.31 6.71
CA TRP A 77 -22.42 4.41 7.65
C TRP A 77 -23.54 4.10 8.65
N ASN A 78 -24.61 3.43 8.23
CA ASN A 78 -25.66 3.00 9.15
C ASN A 78 -25.16 1.95 10.16
N LYS A 79 -24.24 1.07 9.76
CA LYS A 79 -23.55 0.14 10.66
C LYS A 79 -22.62 0.88 11.65
N LEU A 80 -21.84 1.84 11.18
CA LEU A 80 -20.79 2.50 11.96
C LEU A 80 -21.29 3.62 12.87
N LEU A 81 -22.36 4.34 12.51
CA LEU A 81 -22.89 5.47 13.30
C LEU A 81 -23.18 5.08 14.76
N PRO A 82 -23.91 3.97 15.06
CA PRO A 82 -24.14 3.54 16.44
C PRO A 82 -22.83 3.20 17.18
N LYS A 83 -21.88 2.53 16.51
CA LYS A 83 -20.57 2.17 17.08
C LYS A 83 -19.75 3.42 17.44
N ILE A 84 -19.67 4.40 16.53
CA ILE A 84 -18.97 5.67 16.78
C ILE A 84 -19.63 6.40 17.94
N ASN A 85 -20.96 6.40 18.00
CA ASN A 85 -21.70 7.02 19.08
C ASN A 85 -21.47 6.34 20.43
N SER A 86 -21.18 5.03 20.46
CA SER A 86 -20.85 4.29 21.69
C SER A 86 -19.38 4.41 22.12
N TRP A 87 -18.49 5.01 21.32
CA TRP A 87 -17.09 5.18 21.71
C TRP A 87 -16.94 5.96 23.01
N GLU A 88 -16.18 5.39 23.94
CA GLU A 88 -15.76 6.02 25.19
C GLU A 88 -14.24 6.10 25.23
N PHE A 89 -13.71 7.24 25.67
CA PHE A 89 -12.27 7.46 25.76
C PHE A 89 -11.85 7.48 27.21
N ILE A 90 -11.03 6.52 27.58
CA ILE A 90 -10.53 6.36 28.94
C ILE A 90 -9.23 7.15 29.09
N SER A 91 -9.19 8.05 30.07
CA SER A 91 -7.97 8.71 30.50
C SER A 91 -7.19 7.79 31.46
N PRO A 92 -5.85 7.72 31.35
CA PRO A 92 -5.01 7.02 32.33
C PRO A 92 -5.09 7.63 33.73
N SER A 93 -5.51 8.88 33.86
CA SER A 93 -5.68 9.53 35.16
C SER A 93 -6.94 9.01 35.88
N LYS A 94 -6.81 8.75 37.19
CA LYS A 94 -7.97 8.50 38.04
C LYS A 94 -8.70 9.82 38.29
N SER A 95 -10.03 9.78 38.22
CA SER A 95 -10.87 10.84 38.75
C SER A 95 -10.61 11.02 40.25
N SER A 96 -10.92 12.20 40.79
CA SER A 96 -10.95 12.49 42.23
C SER A 96 -11.80 11.50 43.04
N SER A 97 -12.73 10.80 42.38
CA SER A 97 -13.62 9.76 42.91
C SER A 97 -13.06 8.32 42.82
N GLY A 98 -11.81 8.13 42.37
CA GLY A 98 -11.20 6.80 42.19
C GLY A 98 -11.67 6.02 40.97
N SER A 99 -12.65 6.52 40.21
CA SER A 99 -13.13 5.94 38.96
C SER A 99 -12.25 6.30 37.77
N VAL A 100 -12.29 5.47 36.72
CA VAL A 100 -11.65 5.75 35.43
C VAL A 100 -12.17 7.08 34.88
N ALA A 101 -11.29 8.07 34.67
CA ALA A 101 -11.72 9.35 34.12
C ALA A 101 -12.03 9.19 32.62
N LYS A 102 -13.19 9.68 32.18
CA LYS A 102 -13.57 9.69 30.76
C LYS A 102 -13.15 11.02 30.13
N SER A 103 -12.50 10.95 28.97
CA SER A 103 -12.14 12.10 28.17
C SER A 103 -13.17 12.33 27.05
N ARG A 104 -13.45 13.60 26.76
CA ARG A 104 -14.27 13.98 25.60
C ARG A 104 -13.35 14.24 24.42
N MET A 105 -13.48 13.43 23.38
CA MET A 105 -12.73 13.61 22.15
C MET A 105 -13.59 14.29 21.06
N PRO A 106 -13.25 15.53 20.65
CA PRO A 106 -14.04 16.28 19.66
C PRO A 106 -14.16 15.58 18.29
N PHE A 107 -13.20 14.71 17.94
CA PHE A 107 -13.24 13.99 16.68
C PHE A 107 -14.41 12.99 16.59
N LYS A 108 -14.92 12.50 17.73
CA LYS A 108 -16.13 11.66 17.76
C LYS A 108 -17.33 12.40 17.16
N THR A 109 -17.59 13.61 17.65
CA THR A 109 -18.64 14.47 17.09
C THR A 109 -18.32 14.85 15.64
N GLY A 110 -17.04 15.06 15.31
CA GLY A 110 -16.61 15.30 13.94
C GLY A 110 -17.01 14.19 12.96
N TRP A 111 -16.80 12.91 13.31
CA TRP A 111 -17.21 11.78 12.49
C TRP A 111 -18.73 11.70 12.32
N LEU A 112 -19.49 11.82 13.41
CA LEU A 112 -20.95 11.78 13.37
C LEU A 112 -21.52 12.87 12.46
N THR A 113 -21.02 14.11 12.62
CA THR A 113 -21.41 15.24 11.78
C THR A 113 -21.02 15.03 10.32
N THR A 114 -19.79 14.56 10.05
CA THR A 114 -19.29 14.34 8.68
C THR A 114 -20.15 13.32 7.93
N ILE A 115 -20.51 12.21 8.58
CA ILE A 115 -21.39 11.19 7.99
C ILE A 115 -22.76 11.78 7.67
N ASN A 116 -23.40 12.44 8.63
CA ASN A 116 -24.75 12.99 8.45
C ASN A 116 -24.78 14.10 7.39
N ALA A 117 -23.85 15.05 7.45
CA ALA A 117 -23.74 16.13 6.48
C ALA A 117 -23.48 15.60 5.06
N THR A 118 -22.67 14.54 4.92
CA THR A 118 -22.41 13.94 3.59
C THR A 118 -23.64 13.22 3.04
N LYS A 119 -24.44 12.56 3.90
CA LYS A 119 -25.73 11.97 3.49
C LYS A 119 -26.70 13.04 2.99
N GLU A 120 -26.81 14.16 3.69
CA GLU A 120 -27.65 15.30 3.30
C GLU A 120 -27.16 15.92 1.99
N LEU A 121 -25.85 16.17 1.88
CA LEU A 121 -25.24 16.69 0.66
C LEU A 121 -25.52 15.78 -0.55
N TRP A 122 -25.44 14.45 -0.37
CA TRP A 122 -25.80 13.52 -1.44
C TRP A 122 -27.26 13.66 -1.88
N SER A 123 -28.19 13.82 -0.94
CA SER A 123 -29.60 14.07 -1.26
C SER A 123 -29.76 15.30 -2.16
N VAL A 124 -29.08 16.40 -1.81
CA VAL A 124 -29.07 17.63 -2.62
C VAL A 124 -28.47 17.39 -4.00
N CYS A 125 -27.28 16.79 -4.09
CA CYS A 125 -26.62 16.49 -5.37
C CYS A 125 -27.48 15.56 -6.25
N ARG A 126 -28.11 14.54 -5.67
CA ARG A 126 -28.99 13.63 -6.38
C ARG A 126 -30.20 14.37 -6.97
N ASN A 127 -30.83 15.25 -6.20
CA ASN A 127 -31.96 16.06 -6.67
C ASN A 127 -31.56 17.01 -7.80
N MET A 128 -30.30 17.43 -7.86
CA MET A 128 -29.71 18.20 -8.97
C MET A 128 -29.30 17.33 -10.17
N GLY A 129 -29.53 16.02 -10.13
CA GLY A 129 -29.23 15.10 -11.25
C GLY A 129 -27.80 14.55 -11.28
N PHE A 130 -26.99 14.75 -10.22
CA PHE A 130 -25.66 14.16 -10.16
C PHE A 130 -25.74 12.63 -10.04
N LYS A 131 -24.93 11.91 -10.84
CA LYS A 131 -24.88 10.44 -10.83
C LYS A 131 -24.10 9.87 -9.64
N PHE A 132 -23.17 10.65 -9.11
CA PHE A 132 -22.32 10.28 -7.98
C PHE A 132 -21.69 11.53 -7.36
N LEU A 133 -21.26 11.42 -6.11
CA LEU A 133 -20.50 12.43 -5.37
C LEU A 133 -19.07 11.92 -5.12
N ARG A 134 -18.07 12.70 -5.54
CA ARG A 134 -16.66 12.40 -5.28
C ARG A 134 -16.33 12.81 -3.84
N THR A 135 -16.40 11.86 -2.91
CA THR A 135 -16.16 12.13 -1.48
C THR A 135 -14.75 12.67 -1.20
N ARG A 136 -13.76 12.28 -2.02
CA ARG A 136 -12.39 12.83 -1.99
C ARG A 136 -12.31 14.35 -2.20
N SER A 137 -13.32 14.95 -2.84
CA SER A 137 -13.39 16.41 -3.07
C SER A 137 -13.95 17.20 -1.89
N LEU A 138 -14.44 16.52 -0.85
CA LEU A 138 -14.95 17.16 0.37
C LEU A 138 -13.86 17.42 1.41
N ASN A 139 -12.63 16.94 1.18
CA ASN A 139 -11.52 17.07 2.10
C ASN A 139 -10.63 18.29 1.76
N PRO A 140 -9.89 18.85 2.73
CA PRO A 140 -9.04 20.02 2.51
C PRO A 140 -7.69 19.68 1.85
N ASP A 141 -7.43 18.43 1.46
CA ASP A 141 -6.12 18.03 0.92
C ASP A 141 -5.67 18.86 -0.29
N PRO A 142 -6.54 19.25 -1.26
CA PRO A 142 -6.12 20.12 -2.37
C PRO A 142 -5.58 21.47 -1.88
N LEU A 143 -6.18 22.02 -0.81
CA LEU A 143 -5.72 23.26 -0.19
C LEU A 143 -4.38 23.07 0.55
N GLU A 144 -4.21 21.97 1.29
CA GLU A 144 -2.95 21.64 1.96
C GLU A 144 -1.80 21.38 0.95
N ASN A 145 -2.12 20.75 -0.18
CA ASN A 145 -1.22 20.60 -1.31
C ASN A 145 -0.79 21.95 -1.86
N GLN A 146 -1.73 22.87 -2.06
CA GLN A 146 -1.44 24.22 -2.53
C GLN A 146 -0.51 24.96 -1.57
N PHE A 147 -0.75 24.88 -0.24
CA PHE A 147 0.17 25.46 0.74
C PHE A 147 1.57 24.85 0.70
N SER A 148 1.67 23.54 0.43
CA SER A 148 2.97 22.88 0.28
C SER A 148 3.71 23.35 -0.97
N SER A 149 3.01 23.52 -2.09
CA SER A 149 3.57 24.10 -3.31
C SER A 149 4.07 25.52 -3.08
N ILE A 150 3.30 26.36 -2.38
CA ILE A 150 3.69 27.74 -2.04
C ILE A 150 4.97 27.77 -1.18
N ARG A 151 5.07 26.92 -0.15
CA ARG A 151 6.29 26.82 0.67
C ARG A 151 7.50 26.36 -0.13
N HIS A 152 7.30 25.46 -1.10
CA HIS A 152 8.40 24.98 -1.95
C HIS A 152 8.94 26.10 -2.87
N PHE A 153 8.07 27.01 -3.35
CA PHE A 153 8.53 28.19 -4.11
C PHE A 153 9.45 29.11 -3.29
N GLY A 154 9.28 29.16 -1.97
CA GLY A 154 10.17 29.91 -1.07
C GLY A 154 11.55 29.27 -0.88
N ALA A 155 11.80 28.08 -1.45
CA ALA A 155 13.00 27.27 -1.25
C ALA A 155 13.36 27.10 0.23
N GLU A 156 14.38 27.79 0.72
CA GLU A 156 14.81 27.76 2.12
C GLU A 156 13.85 28.50 3.06
N ASN A 157 13.06 29.45 2.54
CA ASN A 157 12.05 30.17 3.30
C ASN A 157 10.73 29.38 3.37
N THR A 158 10.69 28.38 4.24
CA THR A 158 9.52 27.51 4.46
C THR A 158 8.38 28.17 5.26
N ASN A 159 8.60 29.39 5.80
CA ASN A 159 7.62 30.14 6.58
C ASN A 159 7.50 31.60 6.06
N PRO A 160 6.88 31.80 4.88
CA PRO A 160 6.78 33.12 4.28
C PRO A 160 5.89 34.06 5.10
N ASN A 161 6.26 35.34 5.18
CA ASN A 161 5.36 36.37 5.68
C ASN A 161 4.22 36.65 4.68
N CYS A 162 3.22 37.44 5.07
CA CYS A 162 2.04 37.69 4.22
C CYS A 162 2.39 38.22 2.81
N TYR A 163 3.38 39.11 2.70
CA TYR A 163 3.81 39.66 1.40
C TYR A 163 4.47 38.59 0.51
N GLN A 164 5.35 37.78 1.10
CA GLN A 164 6.02 36.67 0.42
C GLN A 164 5.02 35.59 0.01
N PHE A 165 4.02 35.30 0.87
CA PHE A 165 2.94 34.37 0.56
C PHE A 165 2.12 34.83 -0.64
N VAL A 166 1.69 36.10 -0.66
CA VAL A 166 0.94 36.67 -1.79
C VAL A 166 1.75 36.58 -3.09
N SER A 167 3.05 36.87 -3.02
CA SER A 167 3.95 36.78 -4.18
C SER A 167 4.08 35.34 -4.68
N CYS A 168 4.37 34.39 -3.78
CA CYS A 168 4.49 32.97 -4.12
C CYS A 168 3.17 32.37 -4.61
N PHE A 169 2.03 32.83 -4.08
CA PHE A 169 0.70 32.41 -4.53
C PHE A 169 0.43 32.88 -5.95
N LYS A 170 0.66 34.16 -6.26
CA LYS A 170 0.55 34.70 -7.64
C LYS A 170 1.42 33.89 -8.60
N THR A 171 2.69 33.67 -8.23
CA THR A 171 3.63 32.87 -9.02
C THR A 171 3.17 31.42 -9.17
N SER A 172 2.64 30.78 -8.12
CA SER A 172 2.11 29.41 -8.19
C SER A 172 0.91 29.30 -9.12
N VAL A 173 0.01 30.29 -9.13
CA VAL A 173 -1.14 30.33 -10.04
C VAL A 173 -0.65 30.47 -11.48
N LEU A 174 0.27 31.42 -11.73
CA LEU A 174 0.87 31.62 -13.04
C LEU A 174 1.63 30.37 -13.53
N ASN A 175 2.47 29.77 -12.69
CA ASN A 175 3.24 28.57 -13.06
C ASN A 175 2.34 27.36 -13.29
N ASN A 176 1.29 27.18 -12.49
CA ASN A 176 0.31 26.14 -12.74
C ASN A 176 -0.35 26.32 -14.11
N LEU A 177 -0.71 27.56 -14.50
CA LEU A 177 -1.24 27.88 -15.83
C LEU A 177 -0.24 27.58 -16.98
N VAL A 178 1.03 27.30 -16.67
CA VAL A 178 2.14 27.24 -17.62
C VAL A 178 2.76 25.84 -17.72
N THR A 179 2.93 25.14 -16.59
CA THR A 179 3.54 23.79 -16.52
C THR A 179 2.98 23.00 -15.33
N PRO A 180 2.56 21.72 -15.49
CA PRO A 180 2.11 20.90 -14.37
C PRO A 180 3.29 20.49 -13.46
N VAL A 181 3.17 20.76 -12.15
CA VAL A 181 4.25 20.52 -11.15
C VAL A 181 4.31 19.05 -10.71
N SER A 182 5.51 18.48 -10.70
CA SER A 182 5.80 17.10 -10.27
C SER A 182 6.56 17.05 -8.93
N ASN A 183 5.89 17.32 -7.80
CA ASN A 183 6.24 16.80 -6.47
C ASN A 183 5.24 17.31 -5.42
N ARG A 184 4.49 16.41 -4.77
CA ARG A 184 3.46 16.76 -3.76
C ARG A 184 3.52 15.81 -2.56
N ASN A 185 3.17 16.33 -1.38
CA ASN A 185 3.16 15.58 -0.13
C ASN A 185 1.89 14.72 0.07
N CYS A 186 0.78 15.06 -0.60
CA CYS A 186 -0.44 14.24 -0.62
C CYS A 186 -0.64 13.58 -1.99
N GLU A 187 -1.45 12.52 -2.03
CA GLU A 187 -1.77 11.80 -3.28
C GLU A 187 -2.35 12.76 -4.34
N MET A 188 -2.07 12.49 -5.62
CA MET A 188 -2.60 13.30 -6.72
C MET A 188 -4.13 13.36 -6.67
N ASP A 189 -4.66 14.58 -6.71
CA ASP A 189 -6.08 14.91 -6.61
C ASP A 189 -6.84 14.72 -7.94
N GLY A 190 -6.12 14.49 -9.03
CA GLY A 190 -6.71 14.27 -10.36
C GLY A 190 -7.42 15.49 -10.92
N THR A 191 -7.14 16.68 -10.38
CA THR A 191 -7.64 17.96 -10.87
C THR A 191 -6.66 18.52 -11.89
N SER A 192 -7.14 18.79 -13.10
CA SER A 192 -6.44 19.59 -14.10
C SER A 192 -6.93 21.04 -14.00
N ILE A 193 -6.09 21.97 -14.44
CA ILE A 193 -6.48 23.37 -14.58
C ILE A 193 -7.44 23.46 -15.78
N LEU A 194 -8.40 24.37 -15.71
CA LEU A 194 -9.42 24.53 -16.75
C LEU A 194 -8.84 25.03 -18.09
N ASP A 195 -7.67 25.68 -18.06
CA ASP A 195 -6.96 26.20 -19.22
C ASP A 195 -5.45 26.34 -18.90
N ASN A 196 -4.57 26.19 -19.90
CA ASN A 196 -3.14 26.46 -19.76
C ASN A 196 -2.73 27.60 -20.71
N LEU A 197 -2.21 28.68 -20.14
CA LEU A 197 -1.68 29.86 -20.86
C LEU A 197 -0.35 29.56 -21.57
N GLN A 198 -0.13 28.30 -21.94
CA GLN A 198 1.12 27.77 -22.46
C GLN A 198 1.48 28.39 -23.82
N SER A 199 0.48 28.90 -24.55
CA SER A 199 0.66 29.69 -25.78
C SER A 199 1.52 30.95 -25.59
N PHE A 200 1.72 31.41 -24.35
CA PHE A 200 2.52 32.60 -24.05
C PHE A 200 4.02 32.32 -23.79
N LEU A 201 4.45 31.05 -23.71
CA LEU A 201 5.76 30.70 -23.15
C LEU A 201 6.59 29.70 -23.98
N ASN A 202 6.38 29.66 -25.30
CA ASN A 202 7.23 28.83 -26.17
C ASN A 202 8.68 29.34 -26.19
N THR A 203 9.53 28.70 -25.39
CA THR A 203 10.99 28.68 -25.60
C THR A 203 11.51 27.27 -25.27
N ASP A 204 11.96 26.56 -26.31
CA ASP A 204 12.45 25.19 -26.25
C ASP A 204 13.90 25.13 -25.71
N ILE A 205 14.15 24.40 -24.62
CA ILE A 205 15.45 23.75 -24.36
C ILE A 205 15.24 22.45 -23.53
N LEU A 206 15.72 21.32 -24.04
CA LEU A 206 16.02 20.12 -23.25
C LEU A 206 17.31 19.47 -23.77
N ASP A 207 18.33 19.39 -22.92
CA ASP A 207 19.47 18.48 -23.10
C ASP A 207 19.45 17.41 -22.02
N PHE A 208 19.54 16.14 -22.42
CA PHE A 208 19.74 15.00 -21.55
C PHE A 208 21.14 14.43 -21.74
N VAL A 209 21.88 14.24 -20.63
CA VAL A 209 23.18 13.57 -20.60
C VAL A 209 22.99 12.07 -20.40
N ASN A 210 23.68 11.27 -21.21
CA ASN A 210 23.64 9.81 -21.17
C ASN A 210 24.81 9.26 -20.31
N LEU A 211 24.52 8.41 -19.33
CA LEU A 211 25.53 7.80 -18.44
C LEU A 211 26.09 6.50 -19.03
N LYS A 212 27.42 6.36 -18.98
CA LYS A 212 28.16 5.19 -19.50
C LYS A 212 28.09 3.99 -18.55
N LYS A 213 27.98 2.80 -19.14
CA LYS A 213 27.88 1.49 -18.48
C LYS A 213 29.28 0.92 -18.20
N LEU A 214 29.51 0.38 -17.01
CA LEU A 214 30.71 -0.40 -16.66
C LEU A 214 30.29 -1.86 -16.40
N GLU A 215 30.98 -2.81 -17.02
CA GLU A 215 30.78 -4.25 -16.82
C GLU A 215 31.87 -4.81 -15.89
N SER A 216 31.46 -5.44 -14.79
CA SER A 216 32.34 -6.23 -13.92
C SER A 216 31.73 -7.62 -13.68
N ASN A 217 32.57 -8.66 -13.77
CA ASN A 217 32.22 -10.09 -13.79
C ASN A 217 32.54 -10.84 -12.48
N GLU A 218 32.12 -10.31 -11.33
CA GLU A 218 32.50 -10.88 -10.01
C GLU A 218 31.49 -11.89 -9.41
N ILE A 219 30.45 -12.33 -10.14
CA ILE A 219 29.33 -13.11 -9.55
C ILE A 219 29.40 -14.62 -9.86
N GLU A 220 30.30 -15.09 -10.73
CA GLU A 220 30.22 -16.47 -11.25
C GLU A 220 30.56 -17.58 -10.22
N ASN A 221 31.06 -17.25 -9.02
CA ASN A 221 31.48 -18.22 -8.00
C ASN A 221 30.84 -18.04 -6.61
N ILE A 222 29.58 -17.57 -6.53
CA ILE A 222 28.89 -17.41 -5.23
C ILE A 222 28.41 -18.77 -4.71
N ILE A 223 28.91 -19.18 -3.53
CA ILE A 223 28.32 -20.29 -2.76
C ILE A 223 27.09 -19.76 -2.01
N LEU A 224 25.91 -20.23 -2.42
CA LEU A 224 24.65 -19.91 -1.75
C LEU A 224 24.42 -20.79 -0.52
N PRO A 225 23.72 -20.27 0.51
CA PRO A 225 23.35 -21.07 1.68
C PRO A 225 22.49 -22.28 1.29
N SER A 226 22.54 -23.34 2.11
CA SER A 226 21.67 -24.51 1.94
C SER A 226 20.21 -24.10 2.10
N THR A 227 19.35 -24.63 1.24
CA THR A 227 17.91 -24.30 1.21
C THR A 227 17.06 -25.09 2.22
N ASN A 228 17.68 -25.78 3.19
CA ASN A 228 16.98 -26.44 4.29
C ASN A 228 16.42 -25.37 5.25
N PHE A 229 15.19 -24.94 4.96
CA PHE A 229 14.51 -23.85 5.63
C PHE A 229 13.47 -24.40 6.62
N ASP A 230 13.52 -23.96 7.88
CA ASP A 230 12.43 -24.15 8.84
C ASP A 230 11.31 -23.16 8.50
N PHE A 231 10.35 -23.62 7.70
CA PHE A 231 9.20 -22.84 7.26
C PHE A 231 8.23 -22.65 8.42
N THR A 232 8.39 -21.54 9.17
CA THR A 232 7.46 -21.21 10.26
C THR A 232 6.07 -20.88 9.69
N ASP A 233 5.01 -21.20 10.42
CA ASP A 233 3.63 -21.03 9.92
C ASP A 233 3.27 -19.56 9.63
N HIS A 234 3.90 -18.59 10.31
CA HIS A 234 3.65 -17.16 10.07
C HIS A 234 4.36 -16.65 8.81
N ASP A 235 5.62 -17.05 8.60
CA ASP A 235 6.34 -16.77 7.36
C ASP A 235 5.66 -17.47 6.17
N ALA A 236 5.08 -18.66 6.41
CA ALA A 236 4.30 -19.41 5.43
C ALA A 236 3.11 -18.62 4.92
N ASN A 237 2.31 -18.04 5.83
CA ASN A 237 1.13 -17.25 5.51
C ASN A 237 1.48 -16.00 4.67
N THR A 238 2.55 -15.29 5.07
CA THR A 238 3.00 -14.09 4.36
C THR A 238 3.59 -14.42 2.98
N CYS A 239 4.42 -15.47 2.90
CA CYS A 239 4.98 -15.98 1.65
C CYS A 239 3.88 -16.47 0.69
N THR A 240 2.84 -17.14 1.20
CA THR A 240 1.70 -17.60 0.39
C THR A 240 0.96 -16.43 -0.24
N TYR A 241 0.69 -15.37 0.53
CA TYR A 241 0.06 -14.15 -0.01
C TYR A 241 0.97 -13.46 -1.07
N ALA A 242 2.28 -13.39 -0.81
CA ALA A 242 3.23 -12.84 -1.77
C ALA A 242 3.33 -13.69 -3.05
N ALA A 243 3.29 -15.01 -2.93
CA ALA A 243 3.26 -15.95 -4.04
C ALA A 243 1.96 -15.79 -4.85
N GLY A 244 0.80 -15.60 -4.22
CA GLY A 244 -0.44 -15.26 -4.92
C GLY A 244 -0.33 -13.97 -5.74
N PHE A 245 0.38 -12.96 -5.24
CA PHE A 245 0.65 -11.73 -6.00
C PHE A 245 1.65 -11.93 -7.15
N LEU A 246 2.68 -12.77 -6.95
CA LEU A 246 3.60 -13.20 -8.00
C LEU A 246 2.84 -13.90 -9.13
N ILE A 247 1.99 -14.86 -8.79
CA ILE A 247 1.13 -15.60 -9.72
C ILE A 247 0.17 -14.66 -10.45
N LYS A 248 -0.34 -13.61 -9.81
CA LYS A 248 -1.15 -12.58 -10.48
C LYS A 248 -0.36 -11.79 -11.54
N LYS A 249 0.94 -11.56 -11.30
CA LYS A 249 1.82 -10.84 -12.23
C LYS A 249 2.27 -11.71 -13.40
N ILE A 250 2.53 -12.98 -13.14
CA ILE A 250 2.71 -13.98 -14.17
C ILE A 250 1.37 -14.07 -14.90
N LYS A 251 1.31 -13.66 -16.17
CA LYS A 251 0.09 -13.83 -16.97
C LYS A 251 -0.05 -15.33 -17.24
N LEU A 252 -0.57 -16.07 -16.26
CA LEU A 252 -0.69 -17.52 -16.31
C LEU A 252 -1.24 -17.93 -17.67
N HIS A 253 -0.68 -18.99 -18.24
CA HIS A 253 -1.32 -19.69 -19.35
C HIS A 253 -2.60 -20.32 -18.79
N ARG A 254 -3.67 -19.51 -18.68
CA ARG A 254 -4.93 -19.89 -18.03
C ARG A 254 -5.60 -21.09 -18.69
N GLU A 255 -5.21 -21.39 -19.92
CA GLU A 255 -5.68 -22.50 -20.72
C GLU A 255 -4.95 -23.83 -20.36
N CYS A 256 -3.79 -23.78 -19.71
CA CYS A 256 -3.06 -24.97 -19.30
C CYS A 256 -3.47 -25.42 -17.88
N LYS A 257 -4.28 -26.49 -17.83
CA LYS A 257 -4.76 -27.10 -16.57
C LYS A 257 -3.62 -27.59 -15.68
N GLN A 258 -2.55 -28.14 -16.25
CA GLN A 258 -1.40 -28.64 -15.48
C GLN A 258 -0.63 -27.50 -14.79
N CYS A 259 -0.47 -26.35 -15.47
CA CYS A 259 0.11 -25.16 -14.86
C CYS A 259 -0.74 -24.66 -13.68
N ALA A 260 -2.05 -24.64 -13.86
CA ALA A 260 -2.99 -24.25 -12.81
C ALA A 260 -2.89 -25.20 -11.61
N ALA A 261 -2.87 -26.52 -11.82
CA ALA A 261 -2.76 -27.52 -10.75
C ALA A 261 -1.45 -27.42 -9.96
N ASN A 262 -0.33 -27.10 -10.62
CA ASN A 262 0.96 -26.93 -9.93
C ASN A 262 1.04 -25.63 -9.11
N LEU A 263 0.28 -24.59 -9.47
CA LEU A 263 0.42 -23.24 -8.90
C LEU A 263 -0.73 -22.83 -7.98
N LEU A 264 -1.92 -23.38 -8.18
CA LEU A 264 -3.14 -23.01 -7.49
C LEU A 264 -3.68 -24.18 -6.67
N SER A 265 -4.06 -23.89 -5.43
CA SER A 265 -4.72 -24.87 -4.57
C SER A 265 -6.23 -24.84 -4.78
N GLU A 266 -6.85 -26.02 -4.90
CA GLU A 266 -8.31 -26.17 -4.97
C GLU A 266 -8.97 -25.99 -3.60
N THR A 267 -8.25 -26.35 -2.54
CA THR A 267 -8.73 -26.32 -1.15
C THR A 267 -8.00 -25.28 -0.31
N VAL A 268 -8.73 -24.68 0.63
CA VAL A 268 -8.15 -23.73 1.58
C VAL A 268 -7.35 -24.50 2.63
N GLU A 269 -6.04 -24.36 2.59
CA GLU A 269 -5.10 -24.92 3.57
C GLU A 269 -4.68 -23.90 4.65
N PRO A 270 -4.09 -24.32 5.79
CA PRO A 270 -3.65 -23.40 6.85
C PRO A 270 -2.72 -22.26 6.40
N GLN A 271 -1.83 -22.44 5.41
CA GLN A 271 -0.99 -21.34 4.92
C GLN A 271 -1.75 -20.25 4.14
N HIS A 272 -3.06 -20.44 3.91
CA HIS A 272 -3.92 -19.45 3.28
C HIS A 272 -4.65 -18.57 4.27
N MET A 273 -4.47 -18.74 5.59
CA MET A 273 -5.21 -17.97 6.59
C MET A 273 -5.06 -16.46 6.38
N PHE A 274 -3.84 -15.99 6.12
CA PHE A 274 -3.63 -14.57 5.80
C PHE A 274 -4.28 -14.15 4.48
N VAL A 275 -4.34 -15.03 3.47
CA VAL A 275 -5.02 -14.75 2.19
C VAL A 275 -6.53 -14.60 2.42
N LEU A 276 -7.13 -15.46 3.26
CA LEU A 276 -8.55 -15.39 3.63
C LEU A 276 -8.89 -14.05 4.28
N PHE A 277 -8.15 -13.66 5.33
CA PHE A 277 -8.36 -12.38 6.02
C PHE A 277 -8.08 -11.16 5.13
N LYS A 278 -7.37 -11.35 4.02
CA LYS A 278 -7.08 -10.29 3.04
C LYS A 278 -8.15 -10.15 1.96
N GLU A 279 -9.10 -11.06 1.84
CA GLU A 279 -10.24 -10.93 0.92
C GLU A 279 -11.18 -9.81 1.40
N PHE A 280 -11.62 -8.95 0.46
CA PHE A 280 -12.56 -7.87 0.78
C PHE A 280 -14.02 -8.36 0.87
N THR A 281 -14.30 -9.57 0.40
CA THR A 281 -15.66 -10.14 0.35
C THR A 281 -15.63 -11.64 0.56
N ASP A 282 -16.41 -12.15 1.51
CA ASP A 282 -16.51 -13.58 1.81
C ASP A 282 -17.05 -14.41 0.63
N ASN A 283 -17.89 -13.79 -0.21
CA ASN A 283 -18.61 -14.47 -1.28
C ASN A 283 -17.82 -14.59 -2.60
N LYS A 284 -16.61 -14.00 -2.68
CA LYS A 284 -15.81 -14.04 -3.90
C LYS A 284 -14.32 -14.12 -3.58
N LYS A 285 -13.71 -15.24 -3.96
CA LYS A 285 -12.25 -15.40 -3.97
C LYS A 285 -11.64 -14.54 -5.08
N SER A 286 -11.10 -13.39 -4.71
CA SER A 286 -10.48 -12.44 -5.64
C SER A 286 -8.96 -12.56 -5.66
N LEU A 287 -8.39 -13.19 -4.64
CA LEU A 287 -6.98 -13.50 -4.49
C LEU A 287 -6.67 -14.92 -4.98
N PHE A 288 -5.39 -15.17 -5.28
CA PHE A 288 -4.92 -16.49 -5.67
C PHE A 288 -4.53 -17.29 -4.42
N TYR A 289 -5.11 -18.47 -4.29
CA TYR A 289 -4.78 -19.48 -3.29
C TYR A 289 -3.79 -20.42 -3.94
N VAL A 290 -2.54 -20.39 -3.49
CA VAL A 290 -1.42 -21.02 -4.18
C VAL A 290 -0.97 -22.29 -3.47
N THR A 291 -0.34 -23.20 -4.20
CA THR A 291 0.20 -24.43 -3.62
C THR A 291 1.35 -24.15 -2.63
N LYS A 292 1.66 -25.13 -1.76
CA LYS A 292 2.78 -25.02 -0.81
C LYS A 292 4.11 -24.92 -1.54
N GLU A 293 4.23 -25.64 -2.65
CA GLU A 293 5.43 -25.78 -3.45
C GLU A 293 5.89 -24.43 -4.01
N ILE A 294 5.00 -23.63 -4.60
CA ILE A 294 5.36 -22.28 -5.08
C ILE A 294 5.66 -21.32 -3.93
N SER A 295 4.96 -21.44 -2.81
CA SER A 295 5.19 -20.61 -1.62
C SER A 295 6.58 -20.87 -1.03
N TYR A 296 6.97 -22.15 -0.94
CA TYR A 296 8.29 -22.57 -0.52
C TYR A 296 9.38 -22.16 -1.52
N TYR A 297 9.12 -22.32 -2.82
CA TYR A 297 10.04 -21.89 -3.87
C TYR A 297 10.31 -20.38 -3.80
N LEU A 298 9.28 -19.57 -3.55
CA LEU A 298 9.45 -18.13 -3.34
C LEU A 298 10.26 -17.79 -2.09
N ALA A 299 10.10 -18.54 -1.00
CA ALA A 299 10.91 -18.38 0.21
C ALA A 299 12.39 -18.68 -0.04
N GLN A 300 12.69 -19.76 -0.78
CA GLN A 300 14.08 -20.07 -1.17
C GLN A 300 14.69 -18.96 -2.05
N ILE A 301 13.93 -18.41 -3.00
CA ILE A 301 14.35 -17.25 -3.81
C ILE A 301 14.61 -16.05 -2.90
N HIS A 302 13.71 -15.76 -1.96
CA HIS A 302 13.84 -14.66 -1.01
C HIS A 302 15.17 -14.72 -0.29
N ASP A 303 15.51 -15.84 0.33
CA ASP A 303 16.73 -15.98 1.13
C ASP A 303 17.99 -15.83 0.29
N CYS A 304 18.01 -16.44 -0.91
CA CYS A 304 19.15 -16.30 -1.81
C CYS A 304 19.32 -14.84 -2.27
N VAL A 305 18.22 -14.16 -2.63
CA VAL A 305 18.27 -12.74 -3.05
C VAL A 305 18.74 -11.85 -1.89
N PHE A 306 18.20 -12.04 -0.68
CA PHE A 306 18.56 -11.27 0.51
C PHE A 306 19.98 -11.59 1.01
N TYR A 307 20.54 -12.74 0.63
CA TYR A 307 21.95 -13.06 0.85
C TYR A 307 22.87 -12.37 -0.18
N ILE A 308 22.47 -12.30 -1.46
CA ILE A 308 23.28 -11.73 -2.55
C ILE A 308 23.31 -10.20 -2.48
N LEU A 309 22.15 -9.55 -2.32
CA LEU A 309 22.03 -8.08 -2.46
C LEU A 309 22.95 -7.28 -1.51
N PRO A 310 23.13 -7.63 -0.23
CA PRO A 310 24.05 -6.90 0.65
C PRO A 310 25.51 -7.00 0.21
N LYS A 311 25.91 -8.13 -0.38
CA LYS A 311 27.31 -8.43 -0.72
C LYS A 311 27.68 -7.96 -2.12
N TYR A 312 26.73 -8.02 -3.06
CA TYR A 312 26.98 -7.87 -4.49
C TYR A 312 26.07 -6.83 -5.16
N GLY A 313 25.33 -6.04 -4.35
CA GLY A 313 24.38 -5.02 -4.81
C GLY A 313 24.96 -3.94 -5.73
N TYR A 314 26.29 -3.77 -5.72
CA TYR A 314 27.01 -2.79 -6.53
C TYR A 314 27.30 -3.26 -7.97
N ILE A 315 27.08 -4.54 -8.28
CA ILE A 315 27.51 -5.14 -9.54
C ILE A 315 26.51 -4.84 -10.67
N SER A 316 27.04 -4.51 -11.85
CA SER A 316 26.25 -4.32 -13.06
C SER A 316 25.55 -5.59 -13.50
N TYR A 317 24.32 -5.45 -14.01
CA TYR A 317 23.47 -6.56 -14.48
C TYR A 317 23.14 -7.62 -13.42
N LEU A 318 23.17 -7.23 -12.14
CA LEU A 318 22.94 -8.11 -11.00
C LEU A 318 21.68 -8.99 -11.15
N LYS A 319 20.56 -8.43 -11.62
CA LYS A 319 19.31 -9.20 -11.83
C LYS A 319 19.49 -10.44 -12.73
N ASN A 320 20.19 -10.29 -13.85
CA ASN A 320 20.43 -11.38 -14.79
C ASN A 320 21.37 -12.42 -14.18
N LYS A 321 22.40 -11.98 -13.45
CA LYS A 321 23.36 -12.85 -12.79
C LYS A 321 22.71 -13.65 -11.66
N ILE A 322 21.88 -13.03 -10.83
CA ILE A 322 21.05 -13.71 -9.82
C ILE A 322 20.16 -14.76 -10.49
N LYS A 323 19.47 -14.42 -11.58
CA LYS A 323 18.60 -15.36 -12.29
C LYS A 323 19.34 -16.64 -12.72
N ILE A 324 20.54 -16.50 -13.27
CA ILE A 324 21.35 -17.65 -13.72
C ILE A 324 21.71 -18.53 -12.52
N ILE A 325 22.22 -17.93 -11.44
CA ILE A 325 22.59 -18.66 -10.22
C ILE A 325 21.38 -19.41 -9.64
N LEU A 326 20.24 -18.74 -9.49
CA LEU A 326 19.05 -19.35 -8.90
C LEU A 326 18.48 -20.45 -9.78
N LYS A 327 18.57 -20.32 -11.11
CA LYS A 327 18.10 -21.36 -12.04
C LYS A 327 18.90 -22.66 -11.88
N SER A 328 20.20 -22.57 -11.58
CA SER A 328 21.05 -23.75 -11.32
C SER A 328 20.96 -24.26 -9.88
N HIS A 329 20.72 -23.38 -8.90
CA HIS A 329 20.76 -23.71 -7.47
C HIS A 329 19.44 -24.25 -6.93
N LEU A 330 18.30 -23.75 -7.42
CA LEU A 330 16.98 -24.08 -6.88
C LEU A 330 16.31 -25.21 -7.66
N ASP A 331 15.82 -26.22 -6.94
CA ASP A 331 15.04 -27.32 -7.52
C ASP A 331 13.66 -26.84 -7.99
N PHE A 332 13.34 -27.14 -9.25
CA PHE A 332 12.05 -26.85 -9.87
C PHE A 332 11.35 -28.12 -10.38
N ASN A 333 11.71 -29.28 -9.84
CA ASN A 333 11.12 -30.57 -10.23
C ASN A 333 9.70 -30.78 -9.71
N TRP A 334 9.28 -30.05 -8.69
CA TRP A 334 7.89 -29.99 -8.25
C TRP A 334 6.94 -29.48 -9.35
N TYR A 335 7.46 -28.75 -10.36
CA TYR A 335 6.67 -28.29 -11.49
C TYR A 335 6.64 -29.34 -12.62
N THR A 336 5.47 -29.95 -12.82
CA THR A 336 5.28 -31.13 -13.69
C THR A 336 4.85 -30.82 -15.12
N CYS A 337 4.47 -29.59 -15.46
CA CYS A 337 4.03 -29.25 -16.82
C CYS A 337 5.23 -29.10 -17.76
N VAL A 338 5.46 -30.11 -18.61
CA VAL A 338 6.63 -30.19 -19.51
C VAL A 338 6.67 -29.00 -20.49
N ASP A 339 5.55 -28.68 -21.13
CA ASP A 339 5.48 -27.63 -22.17
C ASP A 339 5.88 -26.24 -21.68
N HIS A 340 5.59 -25.93 -20.41
CA HIS A 340 5.78 -24.60 -19.84
C HIS A 340 6.84 -24.56 -18.74
N LYS A 341 7.54 -25.66 -18.43
CA LYS A 341 8.46 -25.76 -17.28
C LYS A 341 9.55 -24.69 -17.32
N GLU A 342 10.26 -24.59 -18.44
CA GLU A 342 11.38 -23.64 -18.56
C GLU A 342 10.93 -22.18 -18.54
N ILE A 343 9.85 -21.87 -19.26
CA ILE A 343 9.29 -20.52 -19.34
C ILE A 343 8.77 -20.09 -17.96
N MET A 344 8.04 -20.97 -17.26
CA MET A 344 7.53 -20.65 -15.92
C MET A 344 8.61 -20.47 -14.89
N GLN A 345 9.63 -21.33 -14.87
CA GLN A 345 10.77 -21.13 -13.98
C GLN A 345 11.43 -19.77 -14.23
N SER A 346 11.65 -19.43 -15.50
CA SER A 346 12.23 -18.15 -15.90
C SER A 346 11.38 -16.96 -15.44
N ASP A 347 10.07 -16.99 -15.67
CA ASP A 347 9.16 -15.88 -15.32
C ASP A 347 9.02 -15.69 -13.81
N ILE A 348 8.90 -16.80 -13.07
CA ILE A 348 8.88 -16.82 -11.60
C ILE A 348 10.15 -16.14 -11.07
N LEU A 349 11.33 -16.55 -11.55
CA LEU A 349 12.60 -16.00 -11.10
C LEU A 349 12.71 -14.51 -11.42
N VAL A 350 12.41 -14.09 -12.65
CA VAL A 350 12.50 -12.69 -13.07
C VAL A 350 11.63 -11.82 -12.17
N ILE A 351 10.33 -12.13 -12.07
CA ILE A 351 9.39 -11.28 -11.33
C ILE A 351 9.72 -11.31 -9.83
N SER A 352 10.12 -12.46 -9.27
CA SER A 352 10.50 -12.57 -7.87
C SER A 352 11.73 -11.71 -7.56
N ILE A 353 12.80 -11.81 -8.36
CA ILE A 353 14.02 -11.00 -8.19
C ILE A 353 13.68 -9.52 -8.23
N GLU A 354 12.81 -9.07 -9.16
CA GLU A 354 12.41 -7.67 -9.23
C GLU A 354 11.65 -7.18 -8.00
N LEU A 355 10.69 -7.98 -7.52
CA LEU A 355 9.91 -7.66 -6.33
C LEU A 355 10.80 -7.61 -5.07
N LEU A 356 11.66 -8.61 -4.91
CA LEU A 356 12.54 -8.75 -3.74
C LEU A 356 13.65 -7.71 -3.72
N THR A 357 14.22 -7.39 -4.88
CA THR A 357 15.21 -6.31 -5.02
C THR A 357 14.60 -4.97 -4.62
N LYS A 358 13.38 -4.68 -5.10
CA LYS A 358 12.67 -3.47 -4.70
C LYS A 358 12.39 -3.45 -3.19
N LYS A 359 11.89 -4.56 -2.63
CA LYS A 359 11.64 -4.72 -1.18
C LYS A 359 12.90 -4.40 -0.37
N TYR A 360 14.03 -5.02 -0.73
CA TYR A 360 15.30 -4.84 -0.05
C TYR A 360 15.75 -3.36 0.00
N TYR A 361 15.73 -2.66 -1.13
CA TYR A 361 16.11 -1.24 -1.16
C TYR A 361 15.10 -0.33 -0.45
N ASP A 362 13.80 -0.66 -0.51
CA ASP A 362 12.77 0.05 0.25
C ASP A 362 13.00 -0.09 1.76
N ASP A 363 13.41 -1.27 2.24
CA ASP A 363 13.69 -1.55 3.66
C ASP A 363 14.96 -0.83 4.13
N ILE A 364 16.04 -0.86 3.34
CA ILE A 364 17.24 -0.05 3.58
C ILE A 364 16.90 1.44 3.67
N SER A 365 16.13 1.95 2.71
CA SER A 365 15.75 3.36 2.66
C SER A 365 14.91 3.81 3.86
N ARG A 366 14.13 2.90 4.45
CA ARG A 366 13.37 3.16 5.68
C ARG A 366 14.30 3.23 6.89
N ASN A 367 15.23 2.29 7.01
CA ASN A 367 16.18 2.24 8.14
C ASN A 367 17.15 3.44 8.13
N PHE A 368 17.64 3.87 6.97
CA PHE A 368 18.43 5.10 6.87
C PHE A 368 17.66 6.36 7.30
N LYS A 369 16.34 6.40 7.06
CA LYS A 369 15.49 7.53 7.48
C LYS A 369 15.20 7.53 8.98
N SER A 370 15.10 6.38 9.62
CA SER A 370 14.98 6.30 11.09
C SER A 370 16.28 6.73 11.77
N ASP A 371 17.43 6.29 11.27
CA ASP A 371 18.72 6.61 11.88
C ASP A 371 19.07 8.10 11.78
N LYS A 372 18.74 8.75 10.66
CA LYS A 372 18.88 10.21 10.54
C LYS A 372 17.99 10.97 11.54
N LYS A 373 16.80 10.45 11.82
CA LYS A 373 15.86 11.09 12.75
C LYS A 373 16.35 10.97 14.19
N ASN A 374 16.82 9.79 14.58
CA ASN A 374 17.36 9.57 15.93
C ASN A 374 18.61 10.45 16.19
N ARG A 375 19.50 10.62 15.21
CA ARG A 375 20.67 11.52 15.33
C ARG A 375 20.32 13.01 15.37
N GLN A 376 19.14 13.41 14.87
CA GLN A 376 18.64 14.78 14.97
C GLN A 376 17.93 15.05 16.30
N ASP A 377 17.40 14.01 16.96
CA ASP A 377 16.77 14.12 18.28
C ASP A 377 17.80 14.00 19.44
N GLU A 378 19.06 13.61 19.14
CA GLU A 378 20.20 13.52 20.07
C GLU A 378 21.10 14.78 20.11
N ASN A 379 20.84 15.79 19.27
CA ASN A 379 21.51 17.09 19.27
C ASN A 379 20.47 18.19 19.53
#